data_AF-A0A940BLM4-F1
#
_entry.id   AF-A0A940BLM4-F1
#
_cell.length_a   1.000
_cell.length_b   1.000
_cell.length_c   1.000
_cell.angle_alpha   90.00
_cell.angle_beta   90.00
_cell.angle_gamma   90.00
#
_symmetry.space_group_name_H-M   'P 1'
#
loop_
_entity.id
_entity.type
_entity.pdbx_description
1 polymer ?
#
loop_
_entity_poly.entity_id
_entity_poly.type
_entity_poly.pdbx_seq_one_letter_code
_entity_poly.pdbx_strand_id
1 'polypeptide(L)'
;MMHSSNSGLAHGTSGSPQITSEQFEYSQKVEENESKLREHHEYLTKKLPQGSPIKIPSNANINEQEKQGYKQVKYTWERGEYKYVSRWHTRTPGAPPDQTNNWVVERIRPGTGNGPNARPRKHSILIGKTSSGRNVWVDKSEWDAAIRARKNGDESQKQKEMLDNGHWKDDRK
;
A
#
# COMPACT_ATOMS: atom_id res chain seq x y z
N MET A 1 17.22 44.75 -71.20
CA MET A 1 17.66 43.60 -70.39
C MET A 1 17.91 44.10 -68.98
N MET A 2 17.35 43.38 -67.99
CA MET A 2 17.72 43.37 -66.55
C MET A 2 17.37 44.63 -65.72
N HIS A 3 16.88 44.59 -64.48
CA HIS A 3 16.16 43.64 -63.61
C HIS A 3 15.64 44.48 -62.41
N SER A 4 14.46 44.12 -61.88
CA SER A 4 14.00 44.06 -60.47
C SER A 4 14.73 44.90 -59.38
N SER A 5 14.06 45.46 -58.36
CA SER A 5 13.18 44.73 -57.44
C SER A 5 12.30 45.63 -56.56
N ASN A 6 11.08 45.15 -56.37
CA ASN A 6 10.04 45.60 -55.47
C ASN A 6 10.41 45.23 -54.02
N SER A 7 10.49 46.20 -53.10
CA SER A 7 10.71 45.95 -51.66
C SER A 7 9.36 45.74 -50.97
N GLY A 8 8.94 44.49 -50.86
CA GLY A 8 7.76 44.09 -50.09
C GLY A 8 8.01 44.20 -48.58
N LEU A 9 7.20 45.01 -47.91
CA LEU A 9 7.07 45.04 -46.46
C LEU A 9 6.39 43.75 -45.98
N ALA A 10 7.14 42.88 -45.30
CA ALA A 10 6.57 41.74 -44.60
C ALA A 10 6.06 42.19 -43.22
N HIS A 11 4.74 42.34 -43.08
CA HIS A 11 4.09 42.43 -41.78
C HIS A 11 4.13 41.05 -41.11
N GLY A 12 4.99 40.90 -40.11
CA GLY A 12 4.98 39.75 -39.21
C GLY A 12 3.78 39.84 -38.27
N THR A 13 2.76 39.02 -38.51
CA THR A 13 1.68 38.79 -37.55
C THR A 13 2.17 37.81 -36.48
N SER A 14 2.44 38.30 -35.27
CA SER A 14 2.63 37.46 -34.09
C SER A 14 1.28 36.92 -33.63
N GLY A 15 0.78 35.89 -34.31
CA GLY A 15 -0.36 35.12 -33.83
C GLY A 15 0.10 34.21 -32.69
N SER A 16 -0.24 34.53 -31.44
CA SER A 16 -0.22 33.54 -30.38
C SER A 16 -1.04 32.32 -30.82
N PRO A 17 -0.57 31.07 -30.62
CA PRO A 17 -1.34 29.91 -31.03
C PRO A 17 -2.71 29.93 -30.37
N GLN A 18 -3.78 30.05 -31.17
CA GLN A 18 -5.14 29.85 -30.70
C GLN A 18 -5.30 28.36 -30.44
N ILE A 19 -5.33 27.99 -29.17
CA ILE A 19 -5.58 26.61 -28.72
C ILE A 19 -6.98 26.23 -29.19
N THR A 20 -7.09 25.12 -29.91
CA THR A 20 -8.40 24.61 -30.36
C THR A 20 -9.22 24.12 -29.16
N SER A 21 -10.55 24.08 -29.29
CA SER A 21 -11.43 23.50 -28.25
C SER A 21 -11.00 22.09 -27.86
N GLU A 22 -10.60 21.27 -28.83
CA GLU A 22 -10.10 19.91 -28.61
C GLU A 22 -8.79 19.89 -27.82
N GLN A 23 -7.84 20.79 -28.13
CA GLN A 23 -6.57 20.90 -27.40
C GLN A 23 -6.81 21.36 -25.95
N PHE A 24 -7.78 22.26 -25.75
CA PHE A 24 -8.19 22.70 -24.42
C PHE A 24 -8.80 21.56 -23.61
N GLU A 25 -9.76 20.81 -24.16
CA GLU A 25 -10.36 19.64 -23.51
C GLU A 25 -9.32 18.56 -23.17
N TYR A 26 -8.36 18.31 -24.07
CA TYR A 26 -7.27 17.37 -23.82
C TYR A 26 -6.39 17.84 -22.64
N SER A 27 -6.02 19.12 -22.62
CA SER A 27 -5.20 19.67 -21.53
C SER A 27 -5.89 19.56 -20.16
N GLN A 28 -7.21 19.79 -20.10
CA GLN A 28 -7.99 19.61 -18.87
C GLN A 28 -7.98 18.17 -18.39
N LYS A 29 -8.17 17.19 -19.30
CA LYS A 29 -8.11 15.77 -18.95
C LYS A 29 -6.74 15.35 -18.42
N VAL A 30 -5.66 15.91 -18.97
CA VAL A 30 -4.30 15.66 -18.48
C VAL A 30 -4.14 16.20 -17.06
N GLU A 31 -4.52 17.46 -16.82
CA GLU A 31 -4.42 18.08 -15.51
C GLU A 31 -5.25 17.33 -14.44
N GLU A 32 -6.46 16.91 -14.80
CA GLU A 32 -7.32 16.11 -13.94
C GLU A 32 -6.68 14.75 -13.59
N ASN A 33 -6.12 14.07 -14.59
CA ASN A 33 -5.43 12.79 -14.38
C ASN A 33 -4.19 12.95 -13.50
N GLU A 34 -3.40 14.01 -13.71
CA GLU A 34 -2.25 14.32 -12.86
C GLU A 34 -2.67 14.64 -11.43
N SER A 35 -3.75 15.39 -11.22
CA SER A 35 -4.28 15.66 -9.87
C SER A 35 -4.69 14.37 -9.18
N LYS A 36 -5.43 13.49 -9.85
CA LYS A 36 -5.82 12.18 -9.32
C LYS A 36 -4.60 11.33 -8.94
N LEU A 37 -3.56 11.33 -9.76
CA LEU A 37 -2.32 10.61 -9.47
C LEU A 37 -1.58 11.19 -8.24
N ARG A 38 -1.52 12.53 -8.11
CA ARG A 38 -0.92 13.19 -6.95
C ARG A 38 -1.69 12.89 -5.66
N GLU A 39 -3.02 13.00 -5.70
CA GLU A 39 -3.90 12.74 -4.56
C GLU A 39 -3.82 11.27 -4.12
N HIS A 40 -3.82 10.34 -5.08
CA HIS A 40 -3.67 8.91 -4.81
C HIS A 40 -2.29 8.60 -4.22
N HIS A 41 -1.22 9.19 -4.76
CA HIS A 41 0.13 9.06 -4.21
C HIS A 41 0.22 9.61 -2.77
N GLU A 42 -0.36 10.77 -2.50
CA GLU A 42 -0.43 11.34 -1.16
C GLU A 42 -1.25 10.45 -0.21
N TYR A 43 -2.36 9.90 -0.68
CA TYR A 43 -3.15 8.96 0.10
C TYR A 43 -2.31 7.75 0.51
N LEU A 44 -1.62 7.11 -0.42
CA LEU A 44 -0.79 5.93 -0.16
C LEU A 44 0.43 6.22 0.72
N THR A 45 1.03 7.40 0.62
CA THR A 45 2.26 7.74 1.35
C THR A 45 2.03 8.39 2.70
N LYS A 46 0.94 9.14 2.87
CA LYS A 46 0.69 9.93 4.09
C LYS A 46 -0.55 9.52 4.86
N LYS A 47 -1.66 9.21 4.18
CA LYS A 47 -2.96 8.98 4.84
C LYS A 47 -3.19 7.52 5.22
N LEU A 48 -3.00 6.60 4.27
CA LEU A 48 -3.17 5.16 4.49
C LEU A 48 -2.26 4.62 5.60
N PRO A 49 -0.95 4.90 5.62
CA PRO A 49 -0.06 4.33 6.62
C PRO A 49 -0.40 4.67 8.07
N GLN A 50 -1.15 5.75 8.33
CA GLN A 50 -1.56 6.17 9.67
C GLN A 50 -2.47 5.16 10.37
N GLY A 51 -3.20 4.34 9.60
CA GLY A 51 -4.06 3.29 10.16
C GLY A 51 -3.30 2.04 10.61
N SER A 52 -2.01 1.90 10.27
CA SER A 52 -1.23 0.73 10.65
C SER A 52 -1.00 0.69 12.17
N PRO A 53 -1.11 -0.48 12.83
CA PRO A 53 -0.89 -0.61 14.28
C PRO A 53 0.58 -0.37 14.70
N ILE A 54 1.49 -0.31 13.73
CA ILE A 54 2.87 0.12 13.91
C ILE A 54 3.21 1.25 12.94
N LYS A 55 4.04 2.20 13.38
CA LYS A 55 4.49 3.30 12.53
C LYS A 55 5.25 2.76 11.31
N ILE A 56 4.70 3.00 10.12
CA ILE A 56 5.36 2.75 8.84
C ILE A 56 6.30 3.93 8.56
N PRO A 57 7.58 3.69 8.23
CA PRO A 57 8.49 4.78 7.89
C PRO A 57 8.23 5.32 6.48
N SER A 58 8.58 6.58 6.24
CA SER A 58 8.36 7.25 4.95
C SER A 58 9.13 6.63 3.79
N ASN A 59 10.20 5.89 4.06
CA ASN A 59 11.00 5.19 3.06
C ASN A 59 10.53 3.74 2.80
N ALA A 60 9.38 3.32 3.33
CA ALA A 60 8.84 1.99 3.07
C ALA A 60 8.53 1.83 1.58
N ASN A 61 8.85 0.66 1.03
CA ASN A 61 8.42 0.28 -0.30
C ASN A 61 6.90 0.01 -0.29
N ILE A 62 6.17 0.70 -1.16
CA ILE A 62 4.71 0.61 -1.29
C ILE A 62 4.38 -0.21 -2.54
N ASN A 63 3.50 -1.20 -2.38
CA ASN A 63 3.00 -2.02 -3.48
C ASN A 63 1.47 -2.18 -3.37
N GLU A 64 0.75 -1.53 -4.27
CA GLU A 64 -0.71 -1.66 -4.40
C GLU A 64 -1.06 -2.80 -5.37
N GLN A 65 -2.06 -3.59 -5.00
CA GLN A 65 -2.46 -4.79 -5.73
C GLN A 65 -3.99 -4.91 -5.72
N GLU A 66 -4.56 -5.03 -6.91
CA GLU A 66 -5.91 -5.56 -7.07
C GLU A 66 -5.83 -7.09 -7.03
N LYS A 67 -6.58 -7.72 -6.13
CA LYS A 67 -6.68 -9.17 -5.99
C LYS A 67 -8.09 -9.62 -6.39
N GLN A 68 -8.29 -10.92 -6.50
CA GLN A 68 -9.60 -11.49 -6.82
C GLN A 68 -10.62 -11.14 -5.72
N GLY A 69 -11.37 -10.06 -5.92
CA GLY A 69 -12.43 -9.59 -5.02
C GLY A 69 -11.97 -8.73 -3.84
N TYR A 70 -10.73 -8.24 -3.80
CA TYR A 70 -10.28 -7.28 -2.78
C TYR A 70 -9.06 -6.47 -3.20
N LYS A 71 -8.85 -5.31 -2.58
CA LYS A 71 -7.66 -4.48 -2.75
C LYS A 71 -6.67 -4.74 -1.62
N GLN A 72 -5.38 -4.67 -1.91
CA GLN A 72 -4.32 -4.78 -0.91
C GLN A 72 -3.23 -3.73 -1.17
N VAL A 73 -2.81 -3.03 -0.11
CA VAL A 73 -1.60 -2.19 -0.13
C VAL A 73 -0.60 -2.75 0.85
N LYS A 74 0.62 -3.03 0.36
CA LYS A 74 1.71 -3.58 1.15
C LYS A 74 2.80 -2.52 1.35
N TYR A 75 3.17 -2.32 2.60
CA TYR A 75 4.31 -1.50 3.01
C TYR A 75 5.42 -2.40 3.53
N THR A 76 6.60 -2.30 2.93
CA THR A 76 7.74 -3.14 3.28
C THR A 76 8.95 -2.28 3.65
N TRP A 77 9.57 -2.56 4.79
CA TRP A 77 10.79 -1.88 5.22
C TRP A 77 11.64 -2.77 6.11
N GLU A 78 12.86 -2.36 6.40
CA GLU A 78 13.76 -3.08 7.30
C GLU A 78 14.07 -2.20 8.52
N ARG A 79 14.21 -2.83 9.68
CA ARG A 79 14.62 -2.15 10.92
C ARG A 79 15.30 -3.15 11.84
N GLY A 80 16.58 -2.89 12.14
CA GLY A 80 17.42 -3.84 12.86
C GLY A 80 17.53 -5.15 12.09
N GLU A 81 17.42 -6.28 12.76
CA GLU A 81 17.51 -7.61 12.14
C GLU A 81 16.20 -8.11 11.49
N TYR A 82 15.17 -7.27 11.38
CA TYR A 82 13.86 -7.67 10.89
C TYR A 82 13.48 -6.91 9.61
N LYS A 83 12.91 -7.65 8.68
CA LYS A 83 12.07 -7.12 7.61
C LYS A 83 10.62 -7.05 8.09
N TYR A 84 9.98 -5.91 7.92
CA TYR A 84 8.58 -5.69 8.28
C TYR A 84 7.72 -5.60 7.03
N VAL A 85 6.50 -6.13 7.15
CA VAL A 85 5.48 -6.08 6.11
C VAL A 85 4.16 -5.72 6.78
N SER A 86 3.70 -4.49 6.57
CA SER A 86 2.35 -4.04 6.98
C SER A 86 1.43 -4.07 5.77
N ARG A 87 0.36 -4.86 5.83
CA ARG A 87 -0.60 -5.00 4.74
C ARG A 87 -1.94 -4.46 5.16
N TRP A 88 -2.44 -3.48 4.43
CA TRP A 88 -3.84 -3.11 4.46
C TRP A 88 -4.58 -3.86 3.37
N HIS A 89 -5.81 -4.28 3.64
CA HIS A 89 -6.68 -4.81 2.60
C HIS A 89 -8.15 -4.51 2.87
N THR A 90 -8.94 -4.46 1.80
CA THR A 90 -10.39 -4.48 1.92
C THR A 90 -10.88 -5.85 2.38
N ARG A 91 -12.14 -5.94 2.80
CA ARG A 91 -12.77 -7.22 3.17
C ARG A 91 -12.52 -8.27 2.07
N THR A 92 -11.97 -9.42 2.44
CA THR A 92 -11.70 -10.51 1.51
C THR A 92 -12.97 -11.31 1.21
N PRO A 93 -13.10 -11.96 0.04
CA PRO A 93 -14.19 -12.88 -0.22
C PRO A 93 -14.29 -13.98 0.86
N GLY A 94 -15.50 -14.26 1.34
CA GLY A 94 -15.76 -15.25 2.39
C GLY A 94 -15.42 -14.79 3.82
N ALA A 95 -14.91 -13.57 4.02
CA ALA A 95 -14.79 -13.00 5.35
C ALA A 95 -16.17 -12.67 5.96
N PRO A 96 -16.33 -12.77 7.29
CA PRO A 96 -17.55 -12.35 7.99
C PRO A 96 -18.02 -10.95 7.55
N PRO A 97 -19.33 -10.70 7.46
CA PRO A 97 -19.89 -9.48 6.88
C PRO A 97 -19.56 -8.22 7.70
N ASP A 98 -19.29 -8.39 8.99
CA ASP A 98 -18.90 -7.35 9.93
C ASP A 98 -17.40 -6.98 9.85
N GLN A 99 -16.60 -7.74 9.11
CA GLN A 99 -15.19 -7.38 8.87
C GLN A 99 -15.08 -6.22 7.88
N THR A 100 -14.50 -5.13 8.35
CA THR A 100 -14.16 -3.95 7.55
C THR A 100 -12.76 -4.07 6.94
N ASN A 101 -12.24 -2.98 6.39
CA ASN A 101 -10.85 -2.93 5.94
C ASN A 101 -9.92 -3.11 7.14
N ASN A 102 -8.92 -3.97 6.99
CA ASN A 102 -8.06 -4.37 8.10
C ASN A 102 -6.58 -4.31 7.73
N TRP A 103 -5.77 -4.22 8.77
CA TRP A 103 -4.33 -4.33 8.72
C TRP A 103 -3.87 -5.66 9.31
N VAL A 104 -2.86 -6.25 8.66
CA VAL A 104 -2.07 -7.37 9.20
C VAL A 104 -0.60 -6.99 9.11
N VAL A 105 0.11 -7.14 10.22
CA VAL A 105 1.53 -6.82 10.31
C VAL A 105 2.35 -8.07 10.56
N GLU A 106 3.32 -8.29 9.69
CA GLU A 106 4.28 -9.37 9.77
C GLU A 106 5.68 -8.78 9.99
N ARG A 107 6.48 -9.46 10.81
CA ARG A 107 7.93 -9.26 10.85
C ARG A 107 8.63 -10.57 10.52
N ILE A 108 9.76 -10.45 9.85
CA ILE A 108 10.53 -11.57 9.35
C ILE A 108 11.97 -11.40 9.79
N ARG A 109 12.44 -12.34 10.61
CA ARG A 109 13.85 -12.49 10.92
C ARG A 109 14.46 -13.35 9.81
N PRO A 110 15.41 -12.86 9.00
CA PRO A 110 16.06 -13.66 8.00
C PRO A 110 16.79 -14.82 8.69
N GLY A 111 16.83 -15.97 8.01
CA GLY A 111 17.64 -17.09 8.46
C GLY A 111 19.12 -16.79 8.19
N THR A 112 19.99 -17.40 8.99
CA THR A 112 21.42 -17.47 8.70
C THR A 112 21.66 -18.91 8.26
N GLY A 113 22.30 -19.09 7.10
CA GLY A 113 22.54 -20.40 6.48
C GLY A 113 23.46 -21.30 7.29
N ASN A 114 24.25 -22.15 6.62
CA ASN A 114 25.10 -23.11 7.32
C ASN A 114 26.22 -22.44 8.13
N GLY A 115 26.57 -23.01 9.28
CA GLY A 115 27.68 -22.57 10.14
C GLY A 115 27.31 -22.51 11.63
N PRO A 116 28.25 -22.10 12.50
CA PRO A 116 28.05 -22.08 13.96
C PRO A 116 26.88 -21.20 14.45
N ASN A 117 26.46 -20.23 13.64
CA ASN A 117 25.34 -19.32 13.93
C ASN A 117 24.11 -19.60 13.05
N ALA A 118 24.00 -20.81 12.48
CA ALA A 118 22.87 -21.22 11.66
C ALA A 118 21.55 -21.04 12.43
N ARG A 119 20.60 -20.36 11.79
CA ARG A 119 19.27 -20.15 12.39
C ARG A 119 18.21 -20.10 11.30
N PRO A 120 17.04 -20.72 11.52
CA PRO A 120 15.98 -20.70 10.54
C PRO A 120 15.40 -19.30 10.37
N ARG A 121 14.85 -19.04 9.20
CA ARG A 121 14.02 -17.86 8.94
C ARG A 121 12.77 -17.93 9.82
N LYS A 122 12.45 -16.85 10.53
CA LYS A 122 11.31 -16.80 11.43
C LYS A 122 10.34 -15.70 11.02
N HIS A 123 9.08 -16.08 10.85
CA HIS A 123 7.98 -15.19 10.51
C HIS A 123 7.04 -15.06 11.71
N SER A 124 6.64 -13.84 12.05
CA SER A 124 5.71 -13.60 13.15
C SER A 124 4.69 -12.53 12.80
N ILE A 125 3.46 -12.70 13.30
CA ILE A 125 2.33 -11.79 13.09
C ILE A 125 2.04 -11.01 14.37
N LEU A 126 1.77 -9.71 14.24
CA LEU A 126 1.41 -8.85 15.36
C LEU A 126 -0.05 -9.08 15.75
N ILE A 127 -0.28 -9.50 16.99
CA ILE A 127 -1.62 -9.84 17.50
C ILE A 127 -2.03 -9.03 18.72
N GLY A 128 -1.31 -7.95 19.04
CA GLY A 128 -1.68 -7.07 20.14
C GLY A 128 -0.52 -6.28 20.73
N LYS A 129 -0.81 -5.62 21.85
CA LYS A 129 0.17 -4.96 22.71
C LYS A 129 -0.09 -5.37 24.15
N THR A 130 0.98 -5.57 24.91
CA THR A 130 0.91 -5.75 26.37
C THR A 130 0.44 -4.46 27.05
N SER A 131 0.05 -4.54 28.32
CA SER A 131 -0.29 -3.36 29.14
C SER A 131 0.81 -2.30 29.19
N SER A 132 2.08 -2.71 29.06
CA SER A 132 3.24 -1.82 28.97
C SER A 132 3.51 -1.30 27.56
N GLY A 133 2.59 -1.49 26.61
CA GLY A 133 2.71 -1.03 25.22
C GLY A 133 3.63 -1.86 24.32
N ARG A 134 4.23 -2.95 24.81
CA ARG A 134 5.11 -3.81 23.98
C ARG A 134 4.30 -4.66 23.03
N ASN A 135 4.72 -4.73 21.77
CA ASN A 135 4.09 -5.56 20.73
C ASN A 135 4.12 -7.05 21.08
N VAL A 136 2.98 -7.71 20.93
CA VAL A 136 2.82 -9.17 21.08
C VAL A 136 2.80 -9.81 19.71
N TRP A 137 3.67 -10.79 19.51
CA TRP A 137 3.84 -11.47 18.23
C TRP A 137 3.60 -12.97 18.39
N VAL A 138 2.91 -13.56 17.43
CA VAL A 138 2.72 -15.01 17.30
C VAL A 138 3.47 -15.54 16.09
N ASP A 139 3.84 -16.81 16.09
CA ASP A 139 4.49 -17.42 14.94
C ASP A 139 3.52 -17.59 13.78
N LYS A 140 3.99 -17.32 12.56
CA LYS A 140 3.16 -17.36 11.37
C LYS A 140 2.55 -18.73 11.11
N SER A 141 3.22 -19.80 11.50
CA SER A 141 2.68 -21.17 11.42
C SER A 141 1.44 -21.36 12.29
N GLU A 142 1.44 -20.82 13.52
CA GLU A 142 0.29 -20.85 14.44
C GLU A 142 -0.85 -19.98 13.89
N TRP A 143 -0.53 -18.79 13.36
CA TRP A 143 -1.50 -17.94 12.67
C TRP A 143 -2.15 -18.63 11.46
N ASP A 144 -1.34 -19.23 10.57
CA ASP A 144 -1.84 -19.90 9.37
C ASP A 144 -2.66 -21.15 9.73
N ALA A 145 -2.32 -21.85 10.82
CA ALA A 145 -3.13 -22.93 11.36
C ALA A 145 -4.49 -22.42 11.87
N ALA A 146 -4.52 -21.28 12.57
CA ALA A 146 -5.75 -20.64 13.01
C ALA A 146 -6.64 -20.22 11.81
N ILE A 147 -6.06 -19.63 10.76
CA ILE A 147 -6.79 -19.27 9.53
C ILE A 147 -7.42 -20.52 8.89
N ARG A 148 -6.68 -21.64 8.82
CA ARG A 148 -7.23 -22.90 8.28
C ARG A 148 -8.37 -23.43 9.13
N ALA A 149 -8.21 -23.47 10.45
CA ALA A 149 -9.25 -23.91 11.37
C ALA A 149 -10.53 -23.06 11.20
N ARG A 150 -10.39 -21.73 11.09
CA ARG A 150 -11.52 -20.82 10.85
C ARG A 150 -12.24 -21.08 9.54
N LYS A 151 -11.51 -21.34 8.47
CA LYS A 151 -12.11 -21.69 7.17
C LYS A 151 -12.90 -22.99 7.21
N ASN A 152 -12.50 -23.93 8.07
CA ASN A 152 -13.18 -25.21 8.24
C ASN A 152 -14.33 -25.16 9.27
N GLY A 153 -14.45 -24.06 10.02
CA GLY A 153 -15.42 -23.95 11.12
C GLY A 153 -14.98 -24.62 12.43
N ASP A 154 -13.70 -25.01 12.54
CA ASP A 154 -13.12 -25.77 13.66
C ASP A 154 -12.20 -24.91 14.55
N GLU A 155 -12.32 -23.58 14.49
CA GLU A 155 -11.47 -22.70 15.28
C GLU A 155 -11.76 -22.80 16.78
N SER A 156 -10.69 -22.97 17.57
CA SER A 156 -10.79 -22.79 19.02
C SER A 156 -10.99 -21.31 19.38
N GLN A 157 -11.54 -21.05 20.57
CA GLN A 157 -11.69 -19.69 21.09
C GLN A 157 -10.36 -18.90 21.11
N LYS A 158 -9.25 -19.55 21.48
CA LYS A 158 -7.91 -18.94 21.45
C LYS A 158 -7.49 -18.53 20.03
N GLN A 159 -7.76 -19.38 19.04
CA GLN A 159 -7.47 -19.06 17.63
C GLN A 159 -8.33 -17.91 17.16
N LYS A 160 -9.61 -17.88 17.54
CA LYS A 160 -10.51 -16.79 17.22
C LYS A 160 -9.99 -15.45 17.75
N GLU A 161 -9.68 -15.38 19.04
CA GLU A 161 -9.13 -14.17 19.68
C GLU A 161 -7.80 -13.73 19.06
N MET A 162 -6.89 -14.67 18.78
CA MET A 162 -5.63 -14.37 18.12
C MET A 162 -5.84 -13.74 16.75
N LEU A 163 -6.74 -14.31 15.94
CA LEU A 163 -7.04 -13.80 14.60
C LEU A 163 -7.72 -12.44 14.67
N ASP A 164 -8.66 -12.26 15.58
CA ASP A 164 -9.42 -11.01 15.71
C ASP A 164 -8.49 -9.88 16.19
N ASN A 165 -7.57 -10.16 17.11
CA ASN A 165 -6.57 -9.19 17.56
C ASN A 165 -5.47 -8.91 16.51
N GLY A 166 -5.21 -9.83 15.59
CA GLY A 166 -4.22 -9.66 14.52
C GLY A 166 -4.76 -9.01 13.24
N HIS A 167 -6.09 -8.91 13.09
CA HIS A 167 -6.74 -8.12 12.05
C HIS A 167 -7.15 -6.77 12.64
N TRP A 168 -6.25 -5.80 12.53
CA TRP A 168 -6.44 -4.48 13.13
C TRP A 168 -7.37 -3.65 12.25
N LYS A 169 -8.50 -3.21 12.80
CA LYS A 169 -9.47 -2.39 12.07
C LYS A 169 -8.84 -1.08 11.64
N ASP A 170 -9.13 -0.71 10.40
CA ASP A 170 -8.74 0.59 9.87
C ASP A 170 -9.76 1.65 10.32
N ASP A 171 -9.50 2.27 11.47
CA ASP A 171 -10.41 3.23 12.12
C ASP A 171 -10.13 4.69 11.69
N ARG A 172 -9.45 4.90 10.56
CA ARG A 172 -9.25 6.25 10.01
C ARG A 172 -10.61 6.85 9.66
N LYS A 173 -11.00 7.90 10.38
CA LYS A 173 -12.20 8.70 10.14
C LYS A 173 -12.04 9.60 8.92
#